data_AF-Q7MSE8-F1
#
_entry.id   AF-Q7MSE8-F1
#
_cell.length_a   1.000
_cell.length_b   1.000
_cell.length_c   1.000
_cell.angle_alpha   90.00
_cell.angle_beta   90.00
_cell.angle_gamma   90.00
#
_symmetry.space_group_name_H-M   'P 1'
#
loop_
_entity.id
_entity.type
_entity.pdbx_description
1 polymer ?
#
loop_
_entity_poly.entity_id
_entity_poly.type
_entity_poly.pdbx_seq_one_letter_code
_entity_poly.pdbx_strand_id
1 'polypeptide(L)'
;MKHSSAFTMIEIVFVIVILGILAAIAMPKLALGRSDACITKLRGEISAVRSTINLEQSKEFLLGNAPTLLPQAKLAKLLSLSTQATTCGWNQEGENFTAFVGTQNALFTLTSTSFDCADLTNKLCLALTQRTDSE
;
A
#
# COMPACT_ATOMS: atom_id res chain seq x y z
N MET A 1 30.51 -48.35 -12.86
CA MET A 1 29.11 -48.47 -13.29
C MET A 1 28.34 -47.33 -12.65
N LYS A 2 27.66 -46.48 -13.44
CA LYS A 2 26.99 -45.26 -12.97
C LYS A 2 25.58 -45.64 -12.47
N HIS A 3 25.35 -45.53 -11.17
CA HIS A 3 24.04 -45.77 -10.56
C HIS A 3 23.17 -44.52 -10.73
N SER A 4 22.27 -44.53 -11.71
CA SER A 4 21.18 -43.55 -11.82
C SER A 4 20.08 -43.97 -10.86
N SER A 5 20.02 -43.34 -9.69
CA SER A 5 18.90 -43.51 -8.76
C SER A 5 17.63 -42.94 -9.40
N ALA A 6 16.77 -43.84 -9.89
CA ALA A 6 15.43 -43.48 -10.30
C ALA A 6 14.59 -43.19 -9.03
N PHE A 7 13.91 -42.05 -9.01
CA PHE A 7 12.97 -41.69 -7.95
C PHE A 7 11.83 -42.73 -7.91
N THR A 8 11.51 -43.25 -6.74
CA THR A 8 10.51 -44.31 -6.64
C THR A 8 9.11 -43.76 -6.88
N MET A 9 8.21 -44.58 -7.45
CA MET A 9 6.79 -44.20 -7.62
C MET A 9 6.15 -43.78 -6.29
N ILE A 10 6.55 -44.42 -5.19
CA ILE A 10 6.03 -44.11 -3.85
C ILE A 10 6.50 -42.74 -3.33
N GLU A 11 7.71 -42.32 -3.69
CA GLU A 11 8.21 -40.98 -3.33
C GLU A 11 7.41 -39.88 -4.01
N ILE A 12 7.10 -40.04 -5.30
CA ILE A 12 6.29 -39.05 -6.02
C ILE A 12 4.88 -38.96 -5.43
N VAL A 13 4.28 -40.10 -5.07
CA VAL A 13 2.96 -40.13 -4.41
C VAL A 13 3.00 -39.44 -3.06
N PHE A 14 4.03 -39.68 -2.25
CA PHE A 14 4.16 -39.02 -0.94
C PHE A 14 4.31 -37.50 -1.08
N VAL A 15 5.10 -37.05 -2.05
CA VAL A 15 5.31 -35.61 -2.31
C VAL A 15 4.01 -34.91 -2.71
N ILE A 16 3.22 -35.47 -3.63
CA ILE A 16 1.96 -34.83 -4.05
C ILE A 16 0.92 -34.79 -2.92
N VAL A 17 0.90 -35.80 -2.03
CA VAL A 17 0.01 -35.82 -0.87
C VAL A 17 0.38 -34.72 0.11
N ILE A 18 1.66 -34.58 0.45
CA ILE A 18 2.13 -33.50 1.32
C ILE A 18 1.86 -32.14 0.68
N LEU A 19 2.19 -31.96 -0.59
CA LEU A 19 1.93 -30.71 -1.31
C LEU A 19 0.43 -30.39 -1.36
N GLY A 20 -0.44 -31.39 -1.48
CA GLY A 20 -1.89 -31.22 -1.42
C GLY A 20 -2.38 -30.69 -0.06
N ILE A 21 -1.87 -31.26 1.04
CA ILE A 21 -2.22 -30.81 2.41
C ILE A 21 -1.69 -29.40 2.68
N LEU A 22 -0.42 -29.13 2.32
CA LEU A 22 0.17 -27.81 2.49
C LEU A 22 -0.55 -26.75 1.65
N ALA A 23 -0.93 -27.07 0.41
CA ALA A 23 -1.68 -26.18 -0.47
C ALA A 23 -3.07 -25.85 0.11
N ALA A 24 -3.79 -26.84 0.65
CA ALA A 24 -5.11 -26.63 1.24
C ALA A 24 -5.08 -25.62 2.41
N ILE A 25 -4.01 -25.62 3.21
CA ILE A 25 -3.85 -24.69 4.34
C ILE A 25 -3.31 -23.32 3.90
N ALA A 26 -2.43 -23.28 2.90
CA ALA A 26 -1.79 -22.04 2.44
C ALA A 26 -2.72 -21.15 1.60
N MET A 27 -3.56 -21.73 0.74
CA MET A 27 -4.46 -20.97 -0.14
C MET A 27 -5.38 -19.96 0.56
N PRO A 28 -6.09 -20.29 1.66
CA PRO A 28 -7.00 -19.33 2.32
C PRO A 28 -6.25 -18.13 2.93
N LYS A 29 -5.00 -18.32 3.39
CA LYS A 29 -4.18 -17.24 3.95
C LYS A 29 -3.75 -16.23 2.88
N LEU A 30 -3.47 -16.68 1.66
CA LEU A 30 -3.07 -15.82 0.54
C LEU A 30 -4.20 -14.94 0.01
N ALA A 31 -5.47 -15.36 0.18
CA ALA A 31 -6.63 -14.57 -0.22
C ALA A 31 -6.86 -13.36 0.72
N LEU A 32 -6.76 -13.59 2.03
CA LEU A 32 -6.97 -12.54 3.05
C LEU A 32 -5.79 -11.57 3.11
N GLY A 33 -4.55 -12.03 2.92
CA GLY A 33 -3.36 -11.17 3.01
C GLY A 33 -3.25 -10.09 1.92
N ARG A 34 -4.00 -10.16 0.82
CA ARG A 34 -3.90 -9.18 -0.28
C ARG A 34 -4.45 -7.80 0.09
N SER A 35 -5.60 -7.74 0.78
CA SER A 35 -6.18 -6.48 1.24
C SER A 35 -5.32 -5.82 2.32
N ASP A 36 -4.82 -6.63 3.25
CA ASP A 36 -4.00 -6.15 4.37
C ASP A 36 -2.62 -5.67 3.89
N ALA A 37 -2.02 -6.40 2.94
CA ALA A 37 -0.80 -5.95 2.27
C ALA A 37 -1.04 -4.63 1.53
N CYS A 38 -2.22 -4.45 0.94
CA CYS A 38 -2.52 -3.21 0.27
C CYS A 38 -2.65 -2.02 1.24
N ILE A 39 -3.42 -2.18 2.31
CA ILE A 39 -3.56 -1.15 3.34
C ILE A 39 -2.18 -0.78 3.89
N THR A 40 -1.30 -1.76 4.11
CA THR A 40 0.08 -1.53 4.57
C THR A 40 0.92 -0.75 3.56
N LYS A 41 0.81 -1.06 2.26
CA LYS A 41 1.50 -0.32 1.19
C LYS A 41 1.03 1.14 1.12
N LEU A 42 -0.28 1.36 1.05
CA LEU A 42 -0.86 2.70 0.99
C LEU A 42 -0.50 3.53 2.22
N ARG A 43 -0.46 2.91 3.41
CA ARG A 43 0.02 3.55 4.64
C ARG A 43 1.48 3.99 4.54
N GLY A 44 2.36 3.14 4.00
CA GLY A 44 3.75 3.49 3.74
C GLY A 44 3.89 4.67 2.79
N GLU A 45 3.06 4.71 1.73
CA GLU A 45 3.03 5.82 0.77
C GLU A 45 2.56 7.12 1.41
N ILE A 46 1.52 7.09 2.26
CA ILE A 46 1.06 8.26 3.03
C ILE A 46 2.17 8.82 3.92
N SER A 47 2.87 7.94 4.66
CA SER A 47 4.00 8.33 5.51
C SER A 47 5.16 8.93 4.71
N ALA A 48 5.47 8.35 3.55
CA ALA A 48 6.50 8.86 2.65
C ALA A 48 6.14 10.25 2.10
N VAL A 49 4.87 10.47 1.74
CA VAL A 49 4.35 11.78 1.33
C VAL A 49 4.50 12.79 2.46
N ARG A 50 4.03 12.49 3.67
CA ARG A 50 4.16 13.38 4.83
C ARG A 50 5.62 13.70 5.16
N SER A 51 6.51 12.72 5.08
CA SER A 51 7.95 12.94 5.26
C SER A 51 8.51 13.88 4.20
N THR A 52 8.14 13.70 2.93
CA THR A 52 8.57 14.58 1.83
C THR A 52 8.08 16.01 2.05
N ILE A 53 6.84 16.18 2.52
CA ILE A 53 6.26 17.49 2.84
C ILE A 53 7.13 18.20 3.89
N ASN A 54 7.43 17.51 4.99
CA ASN A 54 8.23 18.07 6.09
C ASN A 54 9.67 18.39 5.66
N LEU A 55 10.27 17.56 4.79
CA LEU A 55 11.63 17.77 4.29
C LEU A 55 11.75 19.01 3.41
N GLU A 56 10.83 19.18 2.47
CA GLU A 56 10.81 20.35 1.60
C GLU A 56 10.49 21.62 2.41
N GLN A 57 9.54 21.53 3.34
CA GLN A 57 9.26 22.65 4.25
C GLN A 57 10.51 23.03 5.06
N SER A 58 11.23 22.05 5.60
CA SER A 58 12.49 22.29 6.32
C SER A 58 13.53 22.97 5.44
N LYS A 59 13.62 22.59 4.16
CA LYS A 59 14.53 23.21 3.19
C LYS A 59 14.19 24.68 2.95
N GLU A 60 12.92 25.03 2.81
CA GLU A 60 12.50 26.42 2.62
C GLU A 60 12.80 27.28 3.88
N PHE A 61 12.62 26.71 5.08
CA PHE A 61 13.04 27.38 6.32
C PHE A 61 14.54 27.65 6.36
N LEU A 62 15.38 26.77 5.82
CA LEU A 62 16.83 27.02 5.73
C LEU A 62 17.19 28.16 4.76
N LEU A 63 16.34 28.40 3.77
CA LEU A 63 16.51 29.48 2.79
C LEU A 63 15.93 30.82 3.27
N GLY A 64 15.30 30.85 4.46
CA GLY A 64 14.65 32.05 4.99
C GLY A 64 13.32 32.38 4.29
N ASN A 65 12.78 31.45 3.52
CA ASN A 65 11.51 31.59 2.82
C ASN A 65 10.35 31.07 3.69
N ALA A 66 9.18 31.71 3.56
CA ALA A 66 7.94 31.19 4.15
C ALA A 66 7.60 29.83 3.49
N PRO A 67 6.93 28.91 4.21
CA PRO A 67 6.57 27.61 3.65
C PRO A 67 5.67 27.80 2.43
N THR A 68 6.25 27.66 1.25
CA THR A 68 5.50 27.72 -0.01
C THR A 68 4.88 26.36 -0.31
N LEU A 69 3.74 26.39 -0.99
CA LEU A 69 3.01 25.20 -1.42
C LEU A 69 3.97 24.27 -2.16
N LEU A 70 4.00 23.00 -1.78
CA LEU A 70 4.76 22.02 -2.52
C LEU A 70 4.22 21.96 -3.95
N PRO A 71 5.10 21.92 -4.96
CA PRO A 71 4.65 21.65 -6.32
C PRO A 71 3.91 20.32 -6.34
N GLN A 72 2.60 20.38 -6.55
CA GLN A 72 1.68 19.23 -6.58
C GLN A 72 2.19 18.12 -7.52
N ALA A 73 2.93 18.51 -8.56
CA ALA A 73 3.61 17.64 -9.52
C ALA A 73 4.66 16.69 -8.90
N LYS A 74 5.35 17.09 -7.82
CA LYS A 74 6.36 16.26 -7.16
C LYS A 74 5.72 15.17 -6.28
N LEU A 75 4.59 15.52 -5.65
CA LEU A 75 3.79 14.62 -4.83
C LEU A 75 2.97 13.63 -5.68
N ALA A 76 2.37 14.13 -6.76
CA ALA A 76 1.75 13.32 -7.81
C ALA A 76 2.70 12.23 -8.30
N LYS A 77 3.98 12.57 -8.53
CA LYS A 77 4.98 11.60 -9.00
C LYS A 77 5.29 10.51 -7.95
N LEU A 78 5.27 10.83 -6.66
CA LEU A 78 5.48 9.88 -5.57
C LEU A 78 4.28 8.94 -5.39
N LEU A 79 3.05 9.45 -5.55
CA LEU A 79 1.81 8.68 -5.43
C LEU A 79 1.46 7.91 -6.73
N SER A 80 1.94 8.39 -7.88
CA SER A 80 1.75 7.74 -9.19
C SER A 80 2.50 6.42 -9.35
N LEU A 81 3.38 6.06 -8.42
CA LEU A 81 4.03 4.74 -8.43
C LEU A 81 3.04 3.59 -8.11
N SER A 82 1.84 3.89 -7.61
CA SER A 82 0.82 2.88 -7.28
C SER A 82 -0.41 2.87 -8.20
N THR A 83 -0.45 3.70 -9.26
CA THR A 83 -1.59 3.80 -10.20
C THR A 83 -1.83 2.57 -11.08
N GLN A 84 -1.11 1.46 -10.86
CA GLN A 84 -1.12 0.27 -11.71
C GLN A 84 -1.52 -1.02 -11.00
N ALA A 85 -2.29 -0.95 -9.92
CA ALA A 85 -2.86 -2.16 -9.32
C ALA A 85 -4.39 -2.17 -9.42
N THR A 86 -4.93 -3.18 -10.12
CA THR A 86 -6.37 -3.39 -10.35
C THR A 86 -7.18 -3.54 -9.07
N THR A 87 -6.52 -3.90 -7.96
CA THR A 87 -7.17 -4.14 -6.66
C THR A 87 -6.94 -3.03 -5.65
N CYS A 88 -5.94 -2.17 -5.83
CA CYS A 88 -5.73 -1.01 -4.98
C CYS A 88 -4.65 -0.07 -5.49
N GLY A 89 -4.72 1.21 -5.13
CA GLY A 89 -3.75 2.21 -5.57
C GLY A 89 -4.25 3.63 -5.31
N TRP A 90 -3.59 4.60 -5.92
CA TRP A 90 -4.05 5.99 -5.95
C TRP A 90 -4.61 6.35 -7.32
N ASN A 91 -5.69 7.11 -7.34
CA ASN A 91 -6.17 7.85 -8.49
C ASN A 91 -6.07 9.35 -8.18
N GLN A 92 -5.64 10.15 -9.14
CA GLN A 92 -5.46 11.59 -8.96
C GLN A 92 -6.36 12.36 -9.91
N GLU A 93 -7.19 13.24 -9.35
CA GLU A 93 -8.00 14.20 -10.09
C GLU A 93 -7.69 15.61 -9.56
N GLY A 94 -6.80 16.32 -10.25
CA GLY A 94 -6.33 17.64 -9.83
C GLY A 94 -5.60 17.60 -8.48
N GLU A 95 -6.15 18.28 -7.47
CA GLU A 95 -5.60 18.38 -6.11
C GLU A 95 -6.10 17.25 -5.17
N ASN A 96 -7.03 16.44 -5.66
CA ASN A 96 -7.64 15.35 -4.92
C ASN A 96 -6.97 14.02 -5.25
N PHE A 97 -6.56 13.31 -4.21
CA PHE A 97 -5.98 11.97 -4.29
C PHE A 97 -6.98 10.97 -3.72
N THR A 98 -7.41 10.00 -4.51
CA THR A 98 -8.33 8.95 -4.08
C THR A 98 -7.57 7.64 -3.93
N ALA A 99 -7.42 7.16 -2.70
CA ALA A 99 -6.96 5.80 -2.46
C ALA A 99 -8.11 4.83 -2.70
N PHE A 100 -7.87 3.72 -3.37
CA PHE A 100 -8.85 2.65 -3.50
C PHE A 100 -8.27 1.32 -3.03
N VAL A 101 -9.10 0.49 -2.39
CA VAL A 101 -8.81 -0.89 -1.98
C VAL A 101 -10.05 -1.73 -2.24
N GLY A 102 -10.00 -2.57 -3.27
CA GLY A 102 -11.14 -3.35 -3.73
C GLY A 102 -12.30 -2.45 -4.15
N THR A 103 -13.38 -2.47 -3.37
CA THR A 103 -14.58 -1.65 -3.59
C THR A 103 -14.63 -0.39 -2.71
N GLN A 104 -13.67 -0.20 -1.82
CA GLN A 104 -13.61 0.94 -0.91
C GLN A 104 -12.69 2.02 -1.46
N ASN A 105 -13.14 3.27 -1.38
CA ASN A 105 -12.40 4.42 -1.87
C ASN A 105 -12.31 5.44 -0.72
N ALA A 106 -11.18 6.12 -0.57
CA ALA A 106 -10.96 7.18 0.42
C ALA A 106 -10.34 8.39 -0.26
N LEU A 107 -10.94 9.56 -0.04
CA LEU A 107 -10.46 10.84 -0.56
C LEU A 107 -9.42 11.44 0.39
N PHE A 108 -8.30 11.87 -0.17
CA PHE A 108 -7.23 12.59 0.48
C PHE A 108 -7.03 13.93 -0.22
N THR A 109 -6.84 14.95 0.59
CA THR A 109 -6.63 16.32 0.13
C THR A 109 -5.26 16.77 0.60
N LEU A 110 -4.53 17.39 -0.33
CA LEU A 110 -3.26 18.01 -0.01
C LEU A 110 -3.52 19.45 0.42
N THR A 111 -3.24 19.75 1.68
CA THR A 111 -3.12 21.12 2.17
C THR A 111 -1.66 21.55 2.09
N SER A 112 -1.39 22.86 2.08
CA SER A 112 -0.06 23.48 2.04
C SER A 112 0.99 22.85 2.96
N THR A 113 0.56 22.24 4.06
CA THR A 113 1.41 21.67 5.11
C THR A 113 1.01 20.25 5.53
N SER A 114 -0.03 19.65 4.94
CA SER A 114 -0.46 18.32 5.37
C SER A 114 -1.14 17.53 4.25
N PHE A 115 -1.01 16.21 4.34
CA PHE A 115 -1.72 15.26 3.50
C PHE A 115 -2.62 14.42 4.41
N ASP A 116 -3.91 14.70 4.35
CA ASP A 116 -4.91 14.12 5.24
C ASP A 116 -6.14 13.68 4.45
N CYS A 117 -6.88 12.73 5.01
CA CYS A 117 -8.15 12.36 4.41
C CYS A 117 -9.15 13.51 4.52
N ALA A 118 -9.93 13.72 3.47
CA ALA A 118 -11.07 14.64 3.51
C ALA A 118 -12.24 14.06 4.32
N ASP A 119 -12.50 12.76 4.20
CA ASP A 119 -13.65 12.08 4.83
C ASP A 119 -13.22 11.15 5.96
N LEU A 120 -13.27 11.66 7.20
CA LEU A 120 -12.99 10.87 8.42
C LEU A 120 -14.10 9.85 8.77
N THR A 121 -15.26 9.93 8.12
CA THR A 121 -16.35 8.95 8.28
C THR A 121 -16.11 7.66 7.49
N ASN A 122 -15.10 7.65 6.62
CA ASN A 122 -14.79 6.52 5.76
C ASN A 122 -13.89 5.51 6.49
N LYS A 123 -14.37 4.26 6.59
CA LYS A 123 -13.63 3.16 7.23
C LYS A 123 -12.24 2.94 6.64
N LEU A 124 -12.08 3.14 5.33
CA LEU A 124 -10.78 3.01 4.68
C LEU A 124 -9.83 4.15 5.10
N CYS A 125 -10.32 5.37 5.23
CA CYS A 125 -9.51 6.48 5.73
C CYS A 125 -9.01 6.21 7.17
N LEU A 126 -9.89 5.75 8.05
CA LEU A 126 -9.55 5.39 9.44
C LEU A 126 -8.46 4.31 9.47
N ALA A 127 -8.61 3.27 8.65
CA ALA A 127 -7.63 2.20 8.50
C ALA A 127 -6.27 2.69 7.94
N LEU A 128 -6.29 3.65 7.00
CA LEU A 128 -5.08 4.20 6.37
C LEU A 128 -4.35 5.24 7.22
N THR A 129 -5.06 5.94 8.11
CA THR A 129 -4.45 6.98 8.96
C THR A 129 -4.03 6.45 10.33
N GLN A 130 -4.28 5.17 10.62
CA GLN A 130 -4.18 4.58 11.97
C GLN A 130 -4.94 5.37 13.03
N ARG A 131 -5.93 6.16 12.61
CA ARG A 131 -6.90 6.75 13.52
C ARG A 131 -7.89 5.63 13.82
N THR A 132 -7.46 4.70 14.65
CA THR A 132 -8.36 3.73 15.25
C THR A 132 -9.36 4.54 16.06
N ASP A 133 -10.63 4.42 15.74
CA ASP A 133 -11.70 4.77 16.65
C ASP A 133 -11.34 4.10 17.98
N SER A 134 -10.98 4.93 18.95
CA SER A 134 -10.82 4.53 20.34
C SER A 134 -12.18 3.97 20.76
N GLU A 135 -12.29 2.66 20.86
CA GLU A 135 -13.25 2.04 21.78
C GLU A 135 -12.89 2.41 23.22
#